data_AF-A0A931XTG7-F1
#
_entry.id   AF-A0A931XTG7-F1
#
_cell.length_a   1.000
_cell.length_b   1.000
_cell.length_c   1.000
_cell.angle_alpha   90.00
_cell.angle_beta   90.00
_cell.angle_gamma   90.00
#
_symmetry.space_group_name_H-M   'P 1'
#
loop_
_entity.id
_entity.type
_entity.pdbx_description
1 polymer ?
#
loop_
_entity_poly.entity_id
_entity_poly.type
_entity_poly.pdbx_seq_one_letter_code
_entity_poly.pdbx_strand_id
1 'polypeptide(L)' 'MAKVFWVVCPKCEKRYYVNRGLLGKDVQLFCPFCKSYFMSSEAKEIIA' A
#
# COMPACT_ATOMS: atom_id res chain seq x y z
N MET A 1 -0.93 8.09 -17.87
CA MET A 1 0.23 8.20 -16.96
C MET A 1 -0.07 7.39 -15.71
N ALA A 2 0.69 6.34 -15.43
CA ALA A 2 0.49 5.51 -14.24
C ALA A 2 0.94 6.30 -13.01
N LYS A 3 -0.03 6.84 -12.26
CA LYS A 3 0.25 7.49 -10.98
C LYS A 3 0.49 6.37 -9.97
N VAL A 4 1.72 6.20 -9.50
CA VAL A 4 2.06 5.28 -8.41
C VAL A 4 2.29 6.08 -7.13
N PHE A 5 2.03 5.49 -5.96
CA PHE A 5 2.34 6.05 -4.65
C PHE A 5 3.08 5.02 -3.80
N TRP A 6 3.82 5.47 -2.79
CA TRP A 6 4.49 4.56 -1.88
C TRP A 6 3.59 4.24 -0.70
N VAL A 7 3.53 2.96 -0.35
CA VAL A 7 2.84 2.48 0.85
C VAL A 7 3.81 1.73 1.74
N VAL A 8 3.67 1.89 3.05
CA VAL A 8 4.42 1.13 4.06
C VAL A 8 3.54 0.01 4.60
N CYS A 9 4.00 -1.23 4.49
CA CYS A 9 3.29 -2.38 5.05
C CYS A 9 3.30 -2.32 6.58
N PRO A 10 2.15 -2.41 7.27
CA PRO A 10 2.09 -2.35 8.73
C PRO A 10 2.75 -3.55 9.42
N LYS A 11 2.90 -4.69 8.73
CA LYS A 11 3.47 -5.92 9.32
C LYS A 11 4.99 -6.05 9.19
N CYS A 12 5.55 -5.64 8.05
CA CYS A 12 6.97 -5.80 7.77
C CYS A 12 7.73 -4.48 7.62
N GLU A 13 7.00 -3.36 7.69
CA GLU A 13 7.54 -2.00 7.63
C GLU A 13 8.32 -1.69 6.34
N LYS A 14 8.21 -2.57 5.34
CA LYS A 14 8.79 -2.35 4.03
C LYS A 14 7.88 -1.48 3.19
N ARG A 15 8.52 -0.57 2.46
CA ARG A 15 7.88 0.32 1.49
C ARG A 15 7.83 -0.32 0.11
N TYR A 16 6.71 -0.17 -0.58
CA TYR A 16 6.54 -0.60 -1.97
C TYR A 16 5.61 0.34 -2.73
N TYR A 17 5.66 0.29 -4.06
CA TYR A 17 4.83 1.10 -4.92
C TYR A 17 3.47 0.44 -5.16
N VAL A 18 2.41 1.25 -5.12
CA VAL A 18 1.03 0.84 -5.38
C VAL A 18 0.41 1.81 -6.40
N ASN A 19 -0.51 1.31 -7.21
CA ASN A 19 -1.24 2.14 -8.17
C ASN A 19 -2.18 3.13 -7.45
N ARG A 20 -2.04 4.42 -7.72
CA ARG A 20 -2.84 5.52 -7.13
C ARG A 20 -4.32 5.46 -7.48
N GLY A 21 -4.74 4.65 -8.45
CA GLY A 21 -6.16 4.32 -8.64
C GLY A 21 -6.81 3.65 -7.41
N LEU A 22 -5.99 3.13 -6.48
CA LEU A 22 -6.41 2.52 -5.22
C LEU A 22 -6.37 3.51 -4.04
N LEU A 23 -5.83 4.71 -4.24
CA LEU A 23 -5.73 5.73 -3.19
C LEU A 23 -7.13 6.27 -2.85
N GLY A 24 -7.48 6.28 -1.56
CA GLY A 24 -8.79 6.73 -1.07
C GLY A 24 -9.93 5.73 -1.28
N LYS A 25 -9.63 4.53 -1.79
CA LYS A 25 -10.54 3.39 -1.73
C LYS A 25 -10.11 2.48 -0.59
N ASP A 26 -11.08 1.97 0.17
CA ASP A 26 -10.84 0.91 1.16
C ASP A 26 -10.66 -0.40 0.39
N VAL A 27 -9.41 -0.70 0.05
CA VAL A 27 -9.04 -1.88 -0.73
C VAL A 27 -7.99 -2.67 0.00
N GLN A 28 -8.04 -3.98 -0.20
CA GLN A 28 -7.04 -4.88 0.34
C GLN A 28 -5.75 -4.77 -0.49
N LEU A 29 -4.68 -4.32 0.15
CA LEU A 29 -3.34 -4.26 -0.41
C LEU A 29 -2.60 -5.56 -0.10
N PHE A 30 -1.82 -6.01 -1.07
CA PHE A 30 -0.91 -7.14 -0.93
C PHE A 30 0.52 -6.64 -0.77
N CYS A 31 1.20 -7.09 0.30
CA CYS A 31 2.63 -6.82 0.47
C CYS A 31 3.47 -7.89 -0.24
N PRO A 32 4.31 -7.53 -1.23
CA PRO A 32 5.16 -8.50 -1.93
C PRO A 32 6.28 -9.07 -1.05
N PHE A 33 6.60 -8.43 0.08
CA PHE A 33 7.71 -8.86 0.94
C PHE A 33 7.30 -9.91 1.97
N CYS A 34 6.27 -9.63 2.76
CA CYS A 34 5.78 -10.56 3.78
C CYS A 34 4.57 -11.38 3.32
N LYS A 35 4.14 -11.19 2.07
CA LYS A 35 2.96 -11.85 1.46
C LYS A 35 1.67 -11.68 2.28
N SER A 36 1.62 -10.64 3.10
CA SER A 36 0.46 -10.33 3.93
C SER A 36 -0.49 -9.42 3.17
N TYR A 37 -1.77 -9.66 3.39
CA TYR A 37 -2.84 -8.78 2.95
C TYR A 37 -3.21 -7.86 4.10
N PHE A 38 -3.40 -6.57 3.83
CA PHE A 38 -3.81 -5.56 4.80
C PHE A 38 -4.64 -4.50 4.08
N MET A 39 -5.54 -3.82 4.79
CA MET A 39 -6.33 -2.75 4.15
C MET A 39 -5.49 -1.52 3.88
N SER A 40 -5.83 -0.77 2.84
CA SER A 40 -5.24 0.55 2.56
C SER A 40 -5.37 1.50 3.76
N SER A 41 -6.46 1.40 4.52
CA SER A 41 -6.68 2.13 5.78
C SER A 41 -5.73 1.71 6.91
N GLU A 42 -5.19 0.49 6.88
CA GLU A 42 -4.18 -0.01 7.83
C GLU A 42 -2.74 0.34 7.42
N ALA A 43 -2.55 0.94 6.24
CA ALA A 43 -1.22 1.37 5.82
C ALA A 43 -0.68 2.43 6.80
N LYS A 44 0.54 2.21 7.32
CA LYS A 44 1.18 3.15 8.24
C LYS A 44 1.33 4.54 7.63
N GLU A 45 1.78 4.59 6.38
CA GLU A 45 2.01 5.82 5.64
C GLU A 45 1.71 5.62 4.16
N ILE A 46 1.11 6.66 3.57
CA ILE A 46 0.88 6.80 2.14
C ILE A 46 1.60 8.07 1.67
N ILE A 47 2.63 7.90 0.84
CA ILE A 47 3.40 9.02 0.29
C ILE A 47 2.96 9.19 -1.17
N ALA A 48 2.14 10.22 -1.40
CA ALA A 48 1.46 10.51 -2.66
C ALA A 48 2.26 11.33 -3.68
#